data_AF-A0A8T3ZXB3-F1
#
_entry.id   AF-A0A8T3ZXB3-F1
#
_cell.length_a   1.000
_cell.length_b   1.000
_cell.length_c   1.000
_cell.angle_alpha   90.00
_cell.angle_beta   90.00
_cell.angle_gamma   90.00
#
_symmetry.space_group_name_H-M   'P 1'
#
loop_
_entity.id
_entity.type
_entity.pdbx_description
1 polymer ?
#
loop_
_entity_poly.entity_id
_entity_poly.type
_entity_poly.pdbx_seq_one_letter_code
_entity_poly.pdbx_strand_id
1 'polypeptide(L)'
;MSKAASLILPIVAFLALASSAAAFSLHASADSVEFTSCSDGFLRAWVEGAAPGSTARFSASGAPLGTFYFDPGYAVVPPYENAASSEGRVASSLDTFGSGTATVSATVCKDNVCQTQSTFVRLSAMPCGATPPYASRYQSSPQFTPAVSCGSTDCRNTISAVQRTRAYNPTPSAALLYKLSPTRCFDYSLRCDYDQLHSNQALVSGYAIANGGSWRTYSLRIVPDDSSIRVTPGSSAIDLSPGQAIQIPLTVRAAPDATPGIHGFTIQLLYQDSTVASARDWVQIIPDSGATAQGGQITLPKITARGTAVPECSLGKTYAIEAELENTGSGRGDFLVWATLRGEQVFIRRLTVSPGITAAFAIDVPSEKLQAGANAVAITGKSGELYGSGTATVEVTPCNGTANAGEPSVAQADSQIAITITVQNTLRTPLSNVTAHLEGIPPAWSQSAETVEISPEASRQLALRVNATTGEQVSPTLVITSNGKAIATKKLAPLGSPSNSLTAFFTRSLGGNAGLLGLGALALLLLGAFFHIRSRTPSATGAQTSEQAYLAKLRRIRSNSAGRDGADTAPANG
;
A
#
# COMPACT_ATOMS: atom_id res chain seq x y z
N MET A 1 -57.17 80.07 20.69
CA MET A 1 -57.69 78.72 20.41
C MET A 1 -57.36 78.35 18.97
N SER A 2 -56.87 77.12 18.75
CA SER A 2 -56.67 76.46 17.45
C SER A 2 -55.57 77.02 16.52
N LYS A 3 -54.45 76.27 16.40
CA LYS A 3 -53.64 76.01 15.17
C LYS A 3 -52.17 75.61 15.40
N ALA A 4 -51.72 75.39 16.64
CA ALA A 4 -50.31 74.98 16.89
C ALA A 4 -50.11 73.46 17.14
N ALA A 5 -51.16 72.65 17.20
CA ALA A 5 -51.06 71.24 17.62
C ALA A 5 -50.93 70.22 16.47
N SER A 6 -50.97 70.63 15.20
CA SER A 6 -51.08 69.69 14.06
C SER A 6 -49.75 69.34 13.37
N LEU A 7 -48.62 69.90 13.79
CA LEU A 7 -47.33 69.67 13.11
C LEU A 7 -46.32 68.81 13.90
N ILE A 8 -46.59 68.51 15.17
CA ILE A 8 -45.63 67.77 16.01
C ILE A 8 -45.85 66.24 15.93
N LEU A 9 -47.09 65.79 15.65
CA LEU A 9 -47.38 64.36 15.52
C LEU A 9 -46.69 63.66 14.33
N PRO A 10 -46.55 64.24 13.11
CA PRO A 10 -45.85 63.56 12.04
C PRO A 10 -44.32 63.51 12.25
N ILE A 11 -43.73 64.46 13.00
CA ILE A 11 -42.28 64.51 13.23
C ILE A 11 -41.85 63.51 14.32
N VAL A 12 -42.64 63.34 15.38
CA VAL A 12 -42.37 62.33 16.42
C VAL A 12 -42.66 60.92 15.89
N ALA A 13 -43.64 60.74 15.00
CA ALA A 13 -43.87 59.48 14.30
C ALA A 13 -42.72 59.15 13.30
N PHE A 14 -42.16 60.15 12.60
CA PHE A 14 -41.01 59.95 11.71
C PHE A 14 -39.71 59.64 12.46
N LEU A 15 -39.49 60.21 13.66
CA LEU A 15 -38.32 59.92 14.50
C LEU A 15 -38.43 58.60 15.29
N ALA A 16 -39.65 58.16 15.62
CA ALA A 16 -39.87 56.85 16.25
C ALA A 16 -39.81 55.66 15.26
N LEU A 17 -40.01 55.91 13.96
CA LEU A 17 -39.84 54.89 12.90
C LEU A 17 -38.39 54.78 12.39
N ALA A 18 -37.50 55.69 12.76
CA ALA A 18 -36.10 55.70 12.32
C ALA A 18 -35.10 55.05 13.32
N SER A 19 -35.55 54.57 14.48
CA SER A 19 -34.67 54.28 15.62
C SER A 19 -34.57 52.82 16.10
N SER A 20 -35.04 51.83 15.32
CA SER A 20 -34.86 50.41 15.69
C SER A 20 -34.21 49.54 14.61
N ALA A 21 -33.56 50.15 13.62
CA ALA A 21 -32.57 49.45 12.82
C ALA A 21 -31.30 49.29 13.68
N ALA A 22 -31.22 48.20 14.45
CA ALA A 22 -29.95 47.81 15.07
C ALA A 22 -28.94 47.59 13.94
N ALA A 23 -28.14 48.61 13.64
CA ALA A 23 -27.08 48.54 12.66
C ALA A 23 -26.03 47.58 13.22
N PHE A 24 -26.06 46.33 12.76
CA PHE A 24 -25.01 45.38 13.06
C PHE A 24 -23.72 45.83 12.38
N SER A 25 -22.57 45.50 12.96
CA SER A 25 -21.26 45.71 12.35
C SER A 25 -20.78 44.40 11.73
N LEU A 26 -20.15 44.47 10.56
CA LEU A 26 -19.46 43.34 9.93
C LEU A 26 -17.96 43.48 10.13
N HIS A 27 -17.33 42.42 10.61
CA HIS A 27 -15.91 42.32 10.85
C HIS A 27 -15.31 41.15 10.06
N ALA A 28 -14.02 41.22 9.78
CA ALA A 28 -13.24 40.18 9.14
C ALA A 28 -11.96 39.90 9.95
N SER A 29 -11.46 38.66 9.92
CA SER A 29 -10.32 38.25 10.75
C SER A 29 -9.00 38.85 10.31
N ALA A 30 -8.95 39.40 9.10
CA ALA A 30 -7.80 40.09 8.55
C ALA A 30 -8.24 41.08 7.46
N ASP A 31 -7.51 42.19 7.35
CA ASP A 31 -7.65 43.14 6.24
C ASP A 31 -7.03 42.59 4.93
N SER A 32 -6.20 41.54 5.05
CA SER A 32 -5.57 40.86 3.92
C SER A 32 -5.44 39.35 4.13
N VAL A 33 -5.65 38.55 3.08
CA VAL A 33 -5.43 37.11 3.03
C VAL A 33 -4.35 36.78 2.01
N GLU A 34 -3.27 36.15 2.46
CA GLU A 34 -2.22 35.62 1.61
C GLU A 34 -2.41 34.11 1.44
N PHE A 35 -2.31 33.63 0.20
CA PHE A 35 -2.39 32.21 -0.12
C PHE A 35 -1.50 31.87 -1.33
N THR A 36 -1.22 30.59 -1.54
CA THR A 36 -0.47 30.13 -2.72
C THR A 36 -1.40 29.51 -3.75
N SER A 37 -1.04 29.47 -5.03
CA SER A 37 -1.89 28.82 -6.04
C SER A 37 -2.06 27.30 -5.83
N CYS A 38 -1.32 26.70 -4.89
CA CYS A 38 -1.44 25.31 -4.45
C CYS A 38 -2.12 25.13 -3.08
N SER A 39 -2.59 26.21 -2.45
CA SER A 39 -3.19 26.16 -1.12
C SER A 39 -4.32 27.16 -0.98
N ASP A 40 -5.41 26.74 -0.37
CA ASP A 40 -6.53 27.65 -0.11
C ASP A 40 -6.20 28.73 0.93
N GLY A 41 -6.75 29.91 0.71
CA GLY A 41 -6.80 30.98 1.71
C GLY A 41 -8.06 30.85 2.58
N PHE A 42 -7.96 31.25 3.85
CA PHE A 42 -9.08 31.24 4.79
C PHE A 42 -9.30 32.64 5.35
N LEU A 43 -10.56 33.05 5.42
CA LEU A 43 -11.00 34.31 6.01
C LEU A 43 -12.20 34.05 6.91
N ARG A 44 -12.16 34.47 8.16
CA ARG A 44 -13.36 34.45 9.00
C ARG A 44 -14.06 35.81 8.94
N ALA A 45 -15.37 35.80 8.72
CA ALA A 45 -16.21 36.98 8.81
C ALA A 45 -17.24 36.80 9.93
N TRP A 46 -17.53 37.85 10.69
CA TRP A 46 -18.55 37.81 11.73
C TRP A 46 -19.32 39.11 11.83
N VAL A 47 -20.58 39.01 12.25
CA VAL A 47 -21.43 40.16 12.55
C VAL A 47 -21.56 40.31 14.06
N GLU A 48 -21.63 41.56 14.54
CA GLU A 48 -21.89 41.91 15.93
C GLU A 48 -23.05 42.90 16.01
N GLY A 49 -23.80 42.88 17.11
CA GLY A 49 -24.98 43.74 17.27
C GLY A 49 -26.21 43.29 16.48
N ALA A 50 -26.18 42.08 15.92
CA ALA A 50 -27.33 41.48 15.25
C ALA A 50 -28.40 41.09 16.30
N ALA A 51 -29.67 41.30 15.98
CA ALA A 51 -30.74 40.93 16.90
C ALA A 51 -30.78 39.40 17.11
N PRO A 52 -30.97 38.90 18.34
CA PRO A 52 -31.08 37.47 18.59
C PRO A 52 -32.19 36.81 17.76
N GLY A 53 -31.92 35.60 17.27
CA GLY A 53 -32.82 34.84 16.38
C GLY A 53 -32.81 35.28 14.91
N SER A 54 -31.99 36.27 14.53
CA SER A 54 -31.82 36.66 13.13
C SER A 54 -30.99 35.64 12.35
N THR A 55 -31.14 35.61 11.03
CA THR A 55 -30.29 34.81 10.13
C THR A 55 -29.28 35.71 9.44
N ALA A 56 -27.98 35.45 9.63
CA ALA A 56 -26.89 36.12 8.94
C ALA A 56 -26.42 35.30 7.74
N ARG A 57 -26.42 35.88 6.53
CA ARG A 57 -25.92 35.25 5.31
C ARG A 57 -24.63 35.93 4.87
N PHE A 58 -23.57 35.16 4.68
CA PHE A 58 -22.26 35.66 4.26
C PHE A 58 -22.03 35.40 2.78
N SER A 59 -21.46 36.38 2.08
CA SER A 59 -21.10 36.26 0.67
C SER A 59 -19.83 37.07 0.38
N ALA A 60 -19.11 36.70 -0.67
CA ALA A 60 -18.01 37.49 -1.19
C ALA A 60 -18.19 37.67 -2.69
N SER A 61 -17.86 38.87 -3.19
CA SER A 61 -17.88 39.19 -4.61
C SER A 61 -16.59 39.90 -5.02
N GLY A 62 -16.28 39.85 -6.32
CA GLY A 62 -15.13 40.55 -6.89
C GLY A 62 -13.78 39.95 -6.49
N ALA A 63 -13.64 38.62 -6.42
CA ALA A 63 -12.34 37.96 -6.21
C ALA A 63 -11.65 37.69 -7.56
N PRO A 64 -10.80 38.60 -8.10
CA PRO A 64 -10.13 38.37 -9.39
C PRO A 64 -9.14 37.20 -9.34
N LEU A 65 -8.81 36.72 -8.13
CA LEU A 65 -7.80 35.71 -7.89
C LEU A 65 -8.36 34.31 -7.59
N GLY A 66 -9.68 34.09 -7.72
CA GLY A 66 -10.27 32.77 -7.46
C GLY A 66 -11.76 32.77 -7.14
N THR A 67 -12.26 31.60 -6.74
CA THR A 67 -13.63 31.43 -6.27
C THR A 67 -13.67 31.55 -4.76
N PHE A 68 -14.54 32.43 -4.26
CA PHE A 68 -14.73 32.67 -2.83
C PHE A 68 -16.07 32.08 -2.40
N TYR A 69 -16.09 31.26 -1.37
CA TYR A 69 -17.32 30.73 -0.80
C TYR A 69 -17.25 30.69 0.73
N PHE A 70 -18.39 30.89 1.39
CA PHE A 70 -18.54 30.80 2.83
C PHE A 70 -19.20 29.48 3.22
N ASP A 71 -18.67 28.81 4.25
CA ASP A 71 -19.20 27.56 4.79
C ASP A 71 -19.39 27.65 6.32
N PRO A 72 -20.63 27.58 6.84
CA PRO A 72 -21.88 27.62 6.10
C PRO A 72 -22.12 29.01 5.51
N GLY A 73 -22.73 29.11 4.33
CA GLY A 73 -23.11 30.39 3.72
C GLY A 73 -24.15 31.19 4.53
N TYR A 74 -24.71 30.61 5.58
CA TYR A 74 -25.61 31.25 6.54
C TYR A 74 -25.36 30.75 7.96
N ALA A 75 -25.55 31.61 8.96
CA ALA A 75 -25.46 31.31 10.37
C ALA A 75 -26.66 31.95 11.11
N VAL A 76 -27.25 31.22 12.05
CA VAL A 76 -28.33 31.75 12.90
C VAL A 76 -27.68 32.43 14.10
N VAL A 77 -28.08 33.66 14.39
CA VAL A 77 -27.65 34.41 15.58
C VAL A 77 -28.30 33.75 16.80
N PRO A 78 -27.52 33.15 17.71
CA PRO A 78 -28.08 32.43 18.86
C PRO A 78 -28.99 33.32 19.71
N PRO A 79 -30.01 32.76 20.40
CA PRO A 79 -30.98 33.54 21.17
C PRO A 79 -30.37 34.30 22.37
N TYR A 80 -29.14 33.97 22.78
CA TYR A 80 -28.41 34.61 23.88
C TYR A 80 -27.18 35.40 23.43
N GLU A 81 -26.92 35.46 22.13
CA GLU A 81 -25.78 36.16 21.56
C GLU A 81 -26.27 37.21 20.55
N ASN A 82 -25.47 38.25 20.36
CA ASN A 82 -25.71 39.28 19.34
C ASN A 82 -24.72 39.14 18.17
N ALA A 83 -24.17 37.95 17.97
CA ALA A 83 -23.15 37.69 16.98
C ALA A 83 -23.38 36.39 16.19
N ALA A 84 -22.87 36.35 14.97
CA ALA A 84 -22.80 35.15 14.14
C ALA A 84 -21.58 35.23 13.23
N SER A 85 -20.96 34.09 12.91
CA SER A 85 -19.76 34.03 12.08
C SER A 85 -19.85 32.96 11.00
N SER A 86 -19.07 33.14 9.93
CA SER A 86 -18.86 32.12 8.90
C SER A 86 -17.41 32.14 8.43
N GLU A 87 -16.91 30.97 8.02
CA GLU A 87 -15.57 30.82 7.44
C GLU A 87 -15.66 30.85 5.92
N GLY A 88 -14.94 31.79 5.33
CA GLY A 88 -14.75 31.98 3.91
C GLY A 88 -13.50 31.26 3.44
N ARG A 89 -13.62 30.48 2.37
CA ARG A 89 -12.53 29.82 1.68
C ARG A 89 -12.30 30.46 0.32
N VAL A 90 -11.04 30.73 0.02
CA VAL A 90 -10.57 31.27 -1.26
C VAL A 90 -9.79 30.20 -1.98
N ALA A 91 -10.38 29.65 -3.04
CA ALA A 91 -9.74 28.67 -3.90
C ALA A 91 -9.29 29.36 -5.19
N SER A 92 -8.00 29.23 -5.51
CA SER A 92 -7.39 29.83 -6.70
C SER A 92 -7.04 28.74 -7.72
N SER A 93 -7.01 29.08 -9.02
CA SER A 93 -6.46 28.16 -10.02
C SER A 93 -4.93 28.16 -9.95
N LEU A 94 -4.30 27.07 -10.41
CA LEU A 94 -2.85 26.88 -10.35
C LEU A 94 -2.04 28.01 -11.01
N ASP A 95 -2.63 28.72 -11.98
CA ASP A 95 -2.00 29.77 -12.79
C ASP A 95 -2.30 31.20 -12.31
N THR A 96 -3.01 31.36 -11.19
CA THR A 96 -3.45 32.68 -10.71
C THR A 96 -2.47 33.24 -9.68
N PHE A 97 -1.87 34.38 -9.99
CA PHE A 97 -0.92 35.10 -9.13
C PHE A 97 -1.22 36.59 -9.14
N GLY A 98 -0.87 37.29 -8.07
CA GLY A 98 -1.02 38.75 -7.96
C GLY A 98 -1.84 39.17 -6.75
N SER A 99 -2.32 40.41 -6.75
CA SER A 99 -3.15 40.94 -5.67
C SER A 99 -4.49 41.47 -6.19
N GLY A 100 -5.52 41.39 -5.36
CA GLY A 100 -6.88 41.84 -5.65
C GLY A 100 -7.60 42.25 -4.38
N THR A 101 -8.83 42.75 -4.50
CA THR A 101 -9.66 43.06 -3.33
C THR A 101 -11.00 42.39 -3.50
N ALA A 102 -11.40 41.55 -2.54
CA ALA A 102 -12.73 40.98 -2.48
C ALA A 102 -13.62 41.83 -1.58
N THR A 103 -14.90 41.95 -1.95
CA THR A 103 -15.92 42.57 -1.10
C THR A 103 -16.64 41.46 -0.35
N VAL A 104 -16.48 41.42 0.96
CA VAL A 104 -17.17 40.49 1.85
C VAL A 104 -18.42 41.16 2.38
N SER A 105 -19.57 40.52 2.23
CA SER A 105 -20.85 41.06 2.66
C SER A 105 -21.55 40.10 3.62
N ALA A 106 -22.27 40.67 4.57
CA ALA A 106 -23.17 39.95 5.45
C ALA A 106 -24.55 40.57 5.36
N THR A 107 -25.56 39.76 5.08
CA THR A 107 -26.97 40.14 5.08
C THR A 107 -27.65 39.51 6.28
N VAL A 108 -28.06 40.32 7.25
CA VAL A 108 -28.78 39.85 8.43
C VAL A 108 -30.26 40.11 8.24
N CYS A 109 -31.08 39.06 8.33
CA CYS A 109 -32.53 39.13 8.17
C CYS A 109 -33.25 38.74 9.47
N LYS A 110 -34.23 39.55 9.86
CA LYS A 110 -35.19 39.25 10.93
C LYS A 110 -36.58 39.70 10.48
N ASP A 111 -37.58 38.84 10.64
CA ASP A 111 -38.98 39.15 10.31
C ASP A 111 -39.16 39.73 8.88
N ASN A 112 -38.43 39.16 7.91
CA ASN A 112 -38.35 39.62 6.50
C ASN A 112 -37.74 41.01 6.26
N VAL A 113 -37.22 41.68 7.30
CA VAL A 113 -36.40 42.89 7.16
C VAL A 113 -34.94 42.47 7.13
N CYS A 114 -34.27 42.72 6.00
CA CYS A 114 -32.87 42.40 5.80
C CYS A 114 -32.02 43.67 5.74
N GLN A 115 -30.87 43.66 6.39
CA GLN A 115 -29.84 44.68 6.30
C GLN A 115 -28.55 44.05 5.82
N THR A 116 -27.82 44.74 4.95
CA THR A 116 -26.55 44.27 4.41
C THR A 116 -25.43 45.22 4.79
N GLN A 117 -24.34 44.66 5.31
CA GLN A 117 -23.08 45.37 5.52
C GLN A 117 -22.00 44.72 4.67
N SER A 118 -21.02 45.50 4.25
CA SER A 118 -19.90 45.03 3.43
C SER A 118 -18.57 45.59 3.95
N THR A 119 -17.52 44.79 3.82
CA THR A 119 -16.13 45.17 4.09
C THR A 119 -15.23 44.69 2.95
N PHE A 120 -14.04 45.27 2.84
CA PHE A 120 -13.08 44.94 1.80
C PHE A 120 -11.91 44.17 2.38
N VAL A 121 -11.53 43.07 1.72
CA VAL A 121 -10.38 42.25 2.11
C VAL A 121 -9.42 42.15 0.93
N ARG A 122 -8.16 42.49 1.14
CA ARG A 122 -7.11 42.32 0.14
C ARG A 122 -6.74 40.85 0.00
N LEU A 123 -6.62 40.36 -1.22
CA LEU A 123 -6.20 39.00 -1.53
C LEU A 123 -4.84 39.06 -2.20
N SER A 124 -3.91 38.18 -1.80
CA SER A 124 -2.59 38.05 -2.40
C SER A 124 -2.30 36.59 -2.71
N ALA A 125 -2.18 36.25 -4.00
CA ALA A 125 -1.92 34.91 -4.51
C ALA A 125 -0.47 34.77 -4.95
N MET A 126 0.26 33.83 -4.36
CA MET A 126 1.68 33.56 -4.62
C MET A 126 1.90 32.26 -5.41
N PRO A 127 3.02 32.12 -6.15
CA PRO A 127 3.35 30.89 -6.85
C PRO A 127 3.47 29.68 -5.93
N CYS A 128 3.06 28.50 -6.40
CA CYS A 128 3.38 27.24 -5.75
C CYS A 128 4.90 27.13 -5.52
N GLY A 129 5.33 26.93 -4.27
CA GLY A 129 6.74 26.84 -3.91
C GLY A 129 7.37 28.17 -3.46
N ALA A 130 6.71 29.31 -3.66
CA ALA A 130 7.04 30.51 -2.91
C ALA A 130 6.49 30.35 -1.48
N THR A 131 7.38 30.28 -0.48
CA THR A 131 6.97 30.41 0.92
C THR A 131 6.44 31.84 1.13
N PRO A 132 5.17 32.04 1.51
CA PRO A 132 4.72 33.36 1.90
C PRO A 132 5.57 33.82 3.07
N PRO A 133 6.04 35.07 3.10
CA PRO A 133 6.86 35.56 4.20
C PRO A 133 6.13 35.47 5.56
N TYR A 134 4.79 35.33 5.59
CA TYR A 134 4.02 35.22 6.85
C TYR A 134 2.76 34.33 6.80
N ALA A 135 2.75 33.17 6.12
CA ALA A 135 1.58 32.29 6.16
C ALA A 135 1.57 31.34 7.38
N SER A 136 0.67 31.62 8.32
CA SER A 136 0.14 30.66 9.29
C SER A 136 -0.48 29.46 8.57
N ARG A 137 0.16 28.29 8.64
CA ARG A 137 -0.31 27.07 7.97
C ARG A 137 -1.39 26.36 8.79
N TYR A 138 -2.65 26.50 8.41
CA TYR A 138 -3.63 25.44 8.61
C TYR A 138 -3.17 24.21 7.80
N GLN A 139 -3.12 23.06 8.45
CA GLN A 139 -2.65 21.81 7.86
C GLN A 139 -3.54 21.37 6.69
N SER A 140 -2.96 21.21 5.51
CA SER A 140 -3.40 20.20 4.55
C SER A 140 -2.92 18.83 5.06
N SER A 141 -3.85 17.89 5.22
CA SER A 141 -3.60 16.45 5.35
C SER A 141 -3.96 15.78 4.01
N PRO A 142 -3.29 14.68 3.61
CA PRO A 142 -3.02 14.38 2.22
C PRO A 142 -4.07 13.48 1.56
N GLN A 143 -3.93 13.43 0.23
CA GLN A 143 -4.59 12.55 -0.73
C GLN A 143 -5.96 13.03 -1.23
N PHE A 144 -5.93 13.74 -2.37
CA PHE A 144 -6.86 13.44 -3.45
C PHE A 144 -6.11 13.52 -4.78
N THR A 145 -6.02 12.37 -5.44
CA THR A 145 -5.76 12.28 -6.87
C THR A 145 -7.08 12.56 -7.60
N PRO A 146 -7.12 13.47 -8.58
CA PRO A 146 -8.05 13.28 -9.67
C PRO A 146 -7.23 13.03 -10.93
N ALA A 147 -7.16 11.77 -11.35
CA ALA A 147 -6.95 11.48 -12.75
C ALA A 147 -8.34 11.27 -13.37
N VAL A 148 -8.91 12.32 -13.96
CA VAL A 148 -9.82 12.17 -15.10
C VAL A 148 -9.51 13.30 -16.07
N SER A 149 -8.72 12.96 -17.09
CA SER A 149 -8.69 13.71 -18.34
C SER A 149 -10.05 13.54 -19.01
N CYS A 150 -10.84 14.60 -19.07
CA CYS A 150 -12.02 14.64 -19.94
C CYS A 150 -11.60 15.20 -21.30
N GLY A 151 -11.15 14.30 -22.18
CA GLY A 151 -11.15 14.55 -23.62
C GLY A 151 -12.54 14.32 -24.19
N SER A 152 -13.40 15.34 -24.14
CA SER A 152 -14.58 15.59 -25.02
C SER A 152 -15.67 16.38 -24.28
N THR A 153 -16.42 17.15 -25.07
CA THR A 153 -17.26 18.31 -24.76
C THR A 153 -18.53 18.10 -23.95
N ASP A 154 -18.69 17.01 -23.19
CA ASP A 154 -19.91 16.77 -22.41
C ASP A 154 -19.63 16.38 -20.96
N CYS A 155 -19.61 17.37 -20.08
CA CYS A 155 -19.75 17.22 -18.63
C CYS A 155 -20.79 18.24 -18.11
N ARG A 156 -22.04 18.09 -18.55
CA ARG A 156 -23.18 18.64 -17.82
C ARG A 156 -23.77 17.53 -16.96
N ASN A 157 -23.85 17.80 -15.66
CA ASN A 157 -24.59 17.04 -14.64
C ASN A 157 -23.93 15.75 -14.13
N THR A 158 -23.00 15.86 -13.19
CA THR A 158 -23.08 15.24 -11.84
C THR A 158 -21.75 15.46 -11.09
N ILE A 159 -21.65 16.55 -10.33
CA ILE A 159 -20.79 16.52 -9.15
C ILE A 159 -21.72 16.26 -7.98
N SER A 160 -21.71 15.02 -7.53
CA SER A 160 -22.31 14.61 -6.27
C SER A 160 -21.70 15.47 -5.17
N ALA A 161 -22.51 16.38 -4.64
CA ALA A 161 -22.19 17.13 -3.45
C ALA A 161 -22.06 16.13 -2.30
N VAL A 162 -20.84 15.72 -1.99
CA VAL A 162 -20.54 15.23 -0.65
C VAL A 162 -20.57 16.47 0.25
N GLN A 163 -21.79 16.86 0.66
CA GLN A 163 -22.00 17.71 1.82
C GLN A 163 -21.39 16.99 3.02
N ARG A 164 -20.18 17.38 3.42
CA ARG A 164 -19.75 17.21 4.80
C ARG A 164 -19.97 18.53 5.50
N THR A 165 -21.15 18.65 6.10
CA THR A 165 -21.44 19.64 7.14
C THR A 165 -20.46 19.45 8.30
N ARG A 166 -19.47 20.33 8.41
CA ARG A 166 -18.97 20.74 9.72
C ARG A 166 -19.54 22.12 9.99
N ALA A 167 -20.79 22.15 10.47
CA ALA A 167 -21.29 23.32 11.17
C ALA A 167 -20.39 23.54 12.38
N TYR A 168 -19.50 24.53 12.30
CA TYR A 168 -18.78 25.01 13.48
C TYR A 168 -19.71 25.96 14.22
N ASN A 169 -20.47 25.41 15.18
CA ASN A 169 -21.04 26.25 16.23
C ASN A 169 -19.86 26.78 17.04
N PRO A 170 -19.66 28.11 17.16
CA PRO A 170 -18.70 28.64 18.10
C PRO A 170 -19.10 28.16 19.49
N THR A 171 -18.42 27.12 19.98
CA THR A 171 -18.45 26.86 21.40
C THR A 171 -17.69 27.99 22.07
N PRO A 172 -18.17 28.51 23.22
CA PRO A 172 -17.51 29.61 23.91
C PRO A 172 -16.00 29.37 24.20
N SER A 173 -15.55 28.11 24.14
CA SER A 173 -14.20 27.61 24.46
C SER A 173 -13.22 27.40 23.30
N ALA A 174 -13.43 28.01 22.13
CA ALA A 174 -12.56 27.78 20.99
C ALA A 174 -11.15 28.40 21.16
N ALA A 175 -10.18 27.64 21.65
CA ALA A 175 -8.78 28.07 21.72
C ALA A 175 -7.87 27.07 20.99
N LEU A 176 -6.84 27.60 20.31
CA LEU A 176 -5.81 26.81 19.63
C LEU A 176 -4.47 27.03 20.31
N LEU A 177 -3.72 25.95 20.47
CA LEU A 177 -2.37 25.95 21.05
C LEU A 177 -1.44 25.17 20.10
N TYR A 178 -0.34 25.79 19.68
CA TYR A 178 0.63 25.16 18.77
C TYR A 178 2.06 25.67 19.00
N LYS A 179 3.05 24.84 18.67
CA LYS A 179 4.49 25.17 18.78
C LYS A 179 4.92 26.06 17.60
N LEU A 180 5.80 27.03 17.85
CA LEU A 180 6.28 27.99 16.85
C LEU A 180 7.59 27.57 16.15
N SER A 181 8.36 26.65 16.73
CA SER A 181 9.59 26.14 16.11
C SER A 181 9.30 25.05 15.05
N PRO A 182 10.14 24.90 14.02
CA PRO A 182 9.86 23.98 12.92
C PRO A 182 10.05 22.52 13.35
N THR A 183 8.98 21.73 13.38
CA THR A 183 9.09 20.26 13.39
C THR A 183 8.78 19.71 12.00
N ARG A 184 9.79 19.56 11.13
CA ARG A 184 9.77 18.60 10.01
C ARG A 184 11.18 18.18 9.59
N CYS A 185 11.45 16.88 9.68
CA CYS A 185 12.14 16.14 8.63
C CYS A 185 11.09 15.47 7.72
N PHE A 186 11.47 15.23 6.45
CA PHE A 186 10.67 14.55 5.44
C PHE A 186 10.56 13.04 5.74
N ASP A 187 9.75 12.64 6.71
CA ASP A 187 9.18 11.29 6.71
C ASP A 187 7.88 11.23 7.55
N TYR A 188 6.85 10.59 7.02
CA TYR A 188 5.45 10.73 7.51
C TYR A 188 5.11 9.88 8.74
N SER A 189 6.09 9.34 9.46
CA SER A 189 5.83 8.46 10.62
C SER A 189 6.75 8.64 11.83
N LEU A 190 7.76 9.52 11.80
CA LEU A 190 8.68 9.75 12.92
C LEU A 190 8.85 11.25 13.22
N ARG A 191 8.58 11.68 14.47
CA ARG A 191 8.96 13.01 14.96
C ARG A 191 10.45 12.96 15.35
N CYS A 192 11.31 13.63 14.60
CA CYS A 192 12.76 13.52 14.77
C CYS A 192 13.46 14.71 15.44
N ASP A 193 12.76 15.77 15.85
CA ASP A 193 13.38 16.88 16.57
C ASP A 193 12.65 17.10 17.90
N TYR A 194 13.19 16.50 18.95
CA TYR A 194 13.00 16.97 20.31
C TYR A 194 13.92 18.17 20.50
N ASP A 195 13.47 19.19 21.23
CA ASP A 195 14.40 20.23 21.64
C ASP A 195 15.46 19.56 22.55
N GLN A 196 16.74 19.82 22.27
CA GLN A 196 17.84 19.21 23.01
C GLN A 196 18.27 20.11 24.16
N LEU A 197 18.38 19.52 25.34
CA LEU A 197 18.71 20.21 26.57
C LEU A 197 19.86 19.49 27.26
N HIS A 198 20.96 20.18 27.51
CA HIS A 198 21.99 19.65 28.40
C HIS A 198 21.51 19.66 29.85
N SER A 199 21.95 18.70 30.66
CA SER A 199 21.51 18.50 32.05
C SER A 199 21.63 19.75 32.95
N ASN A 200 22.52 20.69 32.61
CA ASN A 200 22.70 21.95 33.35
C ASN A 200 22.15 23.21 32.63
N GLN A 201 21.51 23.05 31.47
CA GLN A 201 21.05 24.17 30.65
C GLN A 201 19.54 24.43 30.80
N ALA A 202 19.12 25.57 30.27
CA ALA A 202 17.73 25.91 30.06
C ALA A 202 17.50 26.14 28.57
N LEU A 203 16.42 25.60 28.05
CA LEU A 203 15.95 25.84 26.70
C LEU A 203 14.69 26.72 26.77
N VAL A 204 14.55 27.64 25.82
CA VAL A 204 13.30 28.39 25.62
C VAL A 204 12.62 27.87 24.36
N SER A 205 11.41 27.33 24.50
CA SER A 205 10.58 26.83 23.41
C SER A 205 9.36 27.74 23.22
N GLY A 206 9.13 28.21 21.99
CA GLY A 206 8.05 29.16 21.69
C GLY A 206 6.75 28.46 21.30
N TYR A 207 5.63 28.90 21.87
CA TYR A 207 4.28 28.45 21.50
C TYR A 207 3.42 29.65 21.13
N ALA A 208 2.41 29.44 20.31
CA ALA A 208 1.37 30.42 20.06
C ALA A 208 0.02 29.89 20.54
N ILE A 209 -0.75 30.82 21.11
CA ILE A 209 -2.11 30.59 21.54
C ILE A 209 -2.98 31.56 20.76
N ALA A 210 -3.98 31.02 20.06
CA ALA A 210 -4.95 31.81 19.33
C ALA A 210 -6.34 31.59 19.92
N ASN A 211 -7.05 32.69 20.17
CA ASN A 211 -8.41 32.67 20.66
C ASN A 211 -9.39 32.74 19.49
N GLY A 212 -10.08 31.63 19.22
CA GLY A 212 -11.14 31.54 18.21
C GLY A 212 -12.55 31.67 18.79
N GLY A 213 -12.70 31.89 20.11
CA GLY A 213 -13.96 31.96 20.85
C GLY A 213 -14.24 33.35 21.42
N SER A 214 -15.32 33.48 22.20
CA SER A 214 -15.78 34.76 22.77
C SER A 214 -15.15 35.11 24.13
N TRP A 215 -14.39 34.19 24.73
CA TRP A 215 -13.75 34.39 26.04
C TRP A 215 -12.55 35.32 25.97
N ARG A 216 -12.15 35.89 27.11
CA ARG A 216 -11.09 36.92 27.17
C ARG A 216 -9.87 36.53 27.98
N THR A 217 -9.97 35.58 28.91
CA THR A 217 -8.89 35.24 29.83
C THR A 217 -8.74 33.74 29.96
N TYR A 218 -7.52 33.25 29.79
CA TYR A 218 -7.14 31.85 29.94
C TYR A 218 -6.01 31.72 30.94
N SER A 219 -5.93 30.59 31.64
CA SER A 219 -4.78 30.23 32.47
C SER A 219 -4.01 29.08 31.84
N LEU A 220 -2.68 29.15 31.90
CA LEU A 220 -1.82 28.11 31.37
C LEU A 220 -1.34 27.18 32.49
N ARG A 221 -1.57 25.88 32.33
CA ARG A 221 -1.05 24.84 33.22
C ARG A 221 -0.14 23.92 32.44
N ILE A 222 1.01 23.58 33.02
CA ILE A 222 1.95 22.64 32.42
C ILE A 222 2.08 21.46 33.36
N VAL A 223 1.95 20.25 32.81
CA VAL A 223 2.02 18.99 33.53
C VAL A 223 3.15 18.16 32.91
N PRO A 224 4.35 18.15 33.52
CA PRO A 224 5.41 17.21 33.17
C PRO A 224 4.96 15.76 33.38
N ASP A 225 5.43 14.83 32.54
CA ASP A 225 5.15 13.40 32.71
C ASP A 225 5.89 12.81 33.93
N ASP A 226 7.03 13.40 34.29
CA ASP A 226 7.87 13.04 35.44
C ASP A 226 8.55 14.29 36.06
N SER A 227 9.33 14.10 37.13
CA SER A 227 10.06 15.19 37.82
C SER A 227 11.43 15.52 37.20
N SER A 228 11.83 14.85 36.13
CA SER A 228 13.15 15.04 35.49
C SER A 228 13.25 16.38 34.74
N ILE A 229 12.11 16.98 34.41
CA ILE A 229 12.04 18.29 33.76
C ILE A 229 11.16 19.24 34.54
N ARG A 230 11.58 20.51 34.55
CA ARG A 230 10.78 21.63 35.03
C ARG A 230 10.48 22.55 33.86
N VAL A 231 9.19 22.69 33.56
CA VAL A 231 8.71 23.58 32.50
C VAL A 231 7.98 24.76 33.15
N THR A 232 8.44 25.98 32.85
CA THR A 232 7.89 27.21 33.40
C THR A 232 7.43 28.12 32.26
N PRO A 233 6.15 28.53 32.22
CA PRO A 233 5.70 29.47 31.21
C PRO A 233 6.18 30.89 31.52
N GLY A 234 6.44 31.68 30.47
CA GLY A 234 6.72 33.11 30.62
C GLY A 234 5.55 33.90 31.20
N SER A 235 4.31 33.41 31.04
CA SER A 235 3.12 33.92 31.71
C SER A 235 2.16 32.79 32.06
N SER A 236 1.59 32.81 33.27
CA SER A 236 0.58 31.84 33.73
C SER A 236 -0.85 32.26 33.42
N ALA A 237 -1.08 33.56 33.17
CA ALA A 237 -2.37 34.12 32.79
C ALA A 237 -2.25 34.84 31.44
N ILE A 238 -3.25 34.65 30.59
CA ILE A 238 -3.22 35.10 29.21
C ILE A 238 -4.55 35.76 28.89
N ASP A 239 -4.52 37.07 28.69
CA ASP A 239 -5.67 37.82 28.20
C ASP A 239 -5.60 37.93 26.68
N LEU A 240 -6.59 37.34 26.01
CA LEU A 240 -6.72 37.31 24.55
C LEU A 240 -8.12 37.71 24.16
N SER A 241 -8.27 38.81 23.43
CA SER A 241 -9.55 39.14 22.81
C SER A 241 -9.89 38.13 21.71
N PRO A 242 -11.18 37.96 21.37
CA PRO A 242 -11.59 37.11 20.24
C PRO A 242 -10.81 37.45 18.96
N GLY A 243 -10.27 36.42 18.30
CA GLY A 243 -9.46 36.55 17.08
C GLY A 243 -7.99 36.90 17.30
N GLN A 244 -7.55 37.19 18.54
CA GLN A 244 -6.15 37.49 18.82
C GLN A 244 -5.29 36.22 18.98
N ALA A 245 -3.99 36.37 18.71
CA ALA A 245 -2.99 35.37 19.01
C ALA A 245 -1.81 36.00 19.76
N ILE A 246 -1.24 35.26 20.71
CA ILE A 246 -0.04 35.66 21.46
C ILE A 246 0.99 34.53 21.44
N GLN A 247 2.27 34.90 21.46
CA GLN A 247 3.36 33.96 21.62
C GLN A 247 3.77 33.85 23.09
N ILE A 248 3.95 32.63 23.57
CA ILE A 248 4.34 32.32 24.94
C ILE A 248 5.64 31.52 24.91
N PRO A 249 6.73 32.07 25.46
CA PRO A 249 7.94 31.29 25.68
C PRO A 249 7.74 30.35 26.88
N LEU A 250 8.08 29.08 26.70
CA LEU A 250 8.21 28.11 27.79
C LEU A 250 9.69 27.87 28.05
N THR A 251 10.12 28.07 29.30
CA THR A 251 11.47 27.70 29.73
C THR A 251 11.45 26.27 30.23
N VAL A 252 12.20 25.39 29.58
CA VAL A 252 12.39 23.98 29.95
C VAL A 252 13.76 23.84 30.59
N ARG A 253 13.83 23.26 31.80
CA ARG A 253 15.07 22.97 32.53
C ARG A 253 15.08 21.51 32.96
N ALA A 254 16.24 20.87 32.85
CA ALA A 254 16.46 19.56 33.44
C ALA A 254 16.54 19.72 34.97
N ALA A 255 16.01 18.75 35.71
CA ALA A 255 16.27 18.63 37.14
C ALA A 255 17.75 18.24 37.36
N PRO A 256 18.36 18.60 38.52
CA PRO A 256 19.76 18.29 38.79
C PRO A 256 20.10 16.79 38.74
N ASP A 257 19.10 15.93 39.00
CA ASP A 257 19.15 14.47 39.01
C ASP A 257 18.45 13.84 37.79
N ALA A 258 18.13 14.64 36.77
CA ALA A 258 17.46 14.14 35.58
C ALA A 258 18.33 13.13 34.84
N THR A 259 17.77 11.95 34.60
CA THR A 259 18.40 10.93 33.75
C THR A 259 18.39 11.39 32.30
N PRO A 260 19.48 11.16 31.53
CA PRO A 260 19.44 11.38 30.09
C PRO A 260 18.31 10.57 29.42
N GLY A 261 17.62 11.17 28.45
CA GLY A 261 16.46 10.54 27.83
C GLY A 261 15.47 11.53 27.22
N ILE A 262 14.34 11.00 26.75
CA ILE A 262 13.24 11.80 26.21
C ILE A 262 12.19 11.95 27.31
N HIS A 263 11.84 13.20 27.63
CA HIS A 263 10.89 13.54 28.68
C HIS A 263 9.74 14.34 28.11
N GLY A 264 8.52 13.86 28.35
CA GLY A 264 7.30 14.46 27.86
C GLY A 264 6.71 15.47 28.84
N PHE A 265 5.98 16.44 28.31
CA PHE A 265 5.13 17.31 29.10
C PHE A 265 3.88 17.70 28.31
N THR A 266 2.81 17.99 29.04
CA THR A 266 1.54 18.44 28.48
C THR A 266 1.30 19.89 28.87
N ILE A 267 1.06 20.72 27.87
CA ILE A 267 0.63 22.10 28.03
C ILE A 267 -0.89 22.11 27.93
N GLN A 268 -1.55 22.67 28.94
CA GLN A 268 -3.00 22.77 29.03
C GLN A 268 -3.39 24.23 29.14
N LEU A 269 -4.25 24.67 28.23
CA LEU A 269 -4.93 25.94 28.33
C LEU A 269 -6.24 25.72 29.07
N LEU A 270 -6.49 26.51 30.10
CA LEU A 270 -7.63 26.38 31.00
C LEU A 270 -8.50 27.63 30.92
N TYR A 271 -9.81 27.45 31.07
CA TYR A 271 -10.78 28.49 31.35
C TYR A 271 -11.64 28.02 32.52
N GLN A 272 -11.74 28.83 33.59
CA GLN A 272 -12.47 28.46 34.81
C GLN A 272 -12.12 27.02 35.26
N ASP A 273 -10.81 26.74 35.34
CA ASP A 273 -10.23 25.43 35.70
C ASP A 273 -10.52 24.25 34.77
N SER A 274 -11.26 24.45 33.67
CA SER A 274 -11.55 23.43 32.66
C SER A 274 -10.55 23.52 31.50
N THR A 275 -9.98 22.39 31.07
CA THR A 275 -9.05 22.36 29.93
C THR A 275 -9.80 22.59 28.61
N VAL A 276 -9.45 23.66 27.90
CA VAL A 276 -10.08 24.07 26.64
C VAL A 276 -9.24 23.71 25.42
N ALA A 277 -7.92 23.61 25.61
CA ALA A 277 -6.98 23.15 24.60
C ALA A 277 -5.79 22.49 25.30
N SER A 278 -5.15 21.53 24.64
CA SER A 278 -3.91 20.94 25.13
C SER A 278 -2.97 20.57 24.00
N ALA A 279 -1.67 20.61 24.28
CA ALA A 279 -0.62 20.16 23.37
C ALA A 279 0.39 19.35 24.16
N ARG A 280 0.81 18.21 23.61
CA ARG A 280 1.89 17.39 24.16
C ARG A 280 3.17 17.67 23.40
N ASP A 281 4.26 17.82 24.15
CA ASP A 281 5.59 18.01 23.60
C ASP A 281 6.62 17.23 24.40
N TRP A 282 7.85 17.17 23.87
CA TRP A 282 8.92 16.36 24.41
C TRP A 282 10.25 17.10 24.28
N VAL A 283 11.11 16.91 25.27
CA VAL A 283 12.49 17.42 25.30
C VAL A 283 13.44 16.24 25.47
N GLN A 284 14.61 16.29 24.84
CA GLN A 284 15.65 15.31 25.04
C GLN A 284 16.71 15.89 25.97
N ILE A 285 16.90 15.27 27.13
CA ILE A 285 18.02 15.56 28.02
C ILE A 285 19.24 14.79 27.53
N ILE A 286 20.28 15.53 27.17
CA ILE A 286 21.58 15.00 26.76
C ILE A 286 22.55 15.21 27.93
N PRO A 287 23.39 14.22 28.27
CA PRO A 287 24.39 14.42 29.31
C PRO A 287 25.31 15.56 28.92
N ASP A 288 25.76 16.33 29.92
CA ASP A 288 26.88 17.25 29.72
C ASP A 288 28.07 16.43 29.21
N SER A 289 28.67 16.86 28.10
CA SER A 289 29.65 16.13 27.28
C SER A 289 30.99 15.79 27.97
N GLY A 290 31.07 15.88 29.31
CA GLY A 290 32.18 15.44 30.13
C GLY A 290 32.01 14.07 30.80
N ALA A 291 30.82 13.46 30.76
CA ALA A 291 30.61 12.10 31.21
C ALA A 291 30.83 11.13 30.03
N THR A 292 31.97 10.45 30.01
CA THR A 292 32.22 9.31 29.12
C THR A 292 31.03 8.35 29.24
N ALA A 293 30.35 8.13 28.11
CA ALA A 293 29.13 7.33 28.03
C ALA A 293 29.43 5.87 28.38
N GLN A 294 29.38 5.54 29.67
CA GLN A 294 29.45 4.16 30.12
C GLN A 294 28.19 3.41 29.68
N GLY A 295 28.38 2.48 28.75
CA GLY A 295 27.62 1.24 28.66
C GLY A 295 26.14 1.35 28.31
N GLY A 296 25.81 1.73 27.08
CA GLY A 296 24.53 1.30 26.51
C GLY A 296 24.63 -0.16 26.06
N GLN A 297 23.72 -1.00 26.53
CA GLN A 297 23.53 -2.37 26.09
C GLN A 297 22.55 -2.38 24.92
N ILE A 298 22.93 -3.00 23.80
CA ILE A 298 21.96 -3.26 22.72
C ILE A 298 21.09 -4.44 23.17
N THR A 299 19.82 -4.21 23.41
CA THR A 299 18.83 -5.28 23.54
C THR A 299 18.44 -5.70 22.12
N LEU A 300 19.19 -6.67 21.57
CA LEU A 300 18.76 -7.36 20.34
C LEU A 300 17.59 -8.28 20.71
N PRO A 301 16.52 -8.34 19.91
CA PRO A 301 15.21 -8.77 20.38
C PRO A 301 15.22 -10.19 20.92
N LYS A 302 14.29 -10.38 21.83
CA LYS A 302 13.57 -11.63 22.04
C LYS A 302 12.99 -12.03 20.69
N ILE A 303 13.77 -12.75 19.89
CA ILE A 303 13.38 -13.16 18.55
C ILE A 303 12.08 -13.91 18.72
N THR A 304 11.01 -13.41 18.13
CA THR A 304 9.76 -14.17 17.98
C THR A 304 9.97 -15.29 16.96
N ALA A 305 11.13 -15.96 16.99
CA ALA A 305 11.33 -17.29 16.47
C ALA A 305 10.61 -18.24 17.42
N ARG A 306 9.27 -18.13 17.45
CA ARG A 306 8.49 -19.35 17.60
C ARG A 306 8.78 -20.18 16.35
N GLY A 307 9.82 -21.00 16.44
CA GLY A 307 10.12 -22.13 15.56
C GLY A 307 9.53 -22.06 14.15
N THR A 308 9.89 -21.04 13.36
CA THR A 308 9.63 -21.08 11.92
C THR A 308 10.62 -22.07 11.35
N ALA A 309 10.28 -23.35 11.42
CA ALA A 309 10.85 -24.37 10.57
C ALA A 309 10.63 -23.91 9.13
N VAL A 310 11.71 -23.51 8.46
CA VAL A 310 11.67 -23.10 7.06
C VAL A 310 12.01 -24.32 6.22
N PRO A 311 11.11 -24.78 5.34
CA PRO A 311 11.41 -25.84 4.41
C PRO A 311 12.54 -25.41 3.47
N GLU A 312 13.56 -26.25 3.29
CA GLU A 312 14.68 -25.97 2.37
C GLU A 312 14.19 -25.65 0.93
N CYS A 313 13.02 -26.16 0.52
CA CYS A 313 12.40 -25.94 -0.79
C CYS A 313 11.69 -24.59 -0.91
N SER A 314 11.33 -23.98 0.22
CA SER A 314 10.74 -22.64 0.30
C SER A 314 11.79 -21.54 0.44
N LEU A 315 13.07 -21.90 0.57
CA LEU A 315 14.15 -20.93 0.59
C LEU A 315 14.29 -20.30 -0.81
N GLY A 316 14.04 -18.99 -0.89
CA GLY A 316 14.28 -18.17 -2.09
C GLY A 316 15.77 -17.87 -2.27
N LYS A 317 16.11 -16.72 -2.88
CA LYS A 317 17.51 -16.23 -2.91
C LYS A 317 17.99 -15.76 -1.53
N THR A 318 17.10 -15.16 -0.75
CA THR A 318 17.39 -14.63 0.59
C THR A 318 16.26 -14.95 1.56
N TYR A 319 16.59 -15.11 2.83
CA TYR A 319 15.68 -15.28 3.96
C TYR A 319 15.84 -14.09 4.91
N ALA A 320 14.75 -13.39 5.22
CA ALA A 320 14.78 -12.22 6.08
C ALA A 320 14.50 -12.59 7.55
N ILE A 321 15.40 -12.20 8.45
CA ILE A 321 15.20 -12.28 9.91
C ILE A 321 14.85 -10.89 10.41
N GLU A 322 13.68 -10.73 11.01
CA GLU A 322 13.29 -9.47 11.65
C GLU A 322 14.04 -9.31 12.99
N ALA A 323 14.64 -8.13 13.17
CA ALA A 323 15.41 -7.77 14.35
C ALA A 323 15.12 -6.34 14.77
N GLU A 324 15.45 -6.01 16.02
CA GLU A 324 15.26 -4.71 16.63
C GLU A 324 16.57 -4.27 17.28
N LEU A 325 16.85 -2.97 17.24
CA LEU A 325 18.01 -2.37 17.89
C LEU A 325 17.51 -1.24 18.78
N GLU A 326 17.64 -1.41 20.09
CA GLU A 326 17.38 -0.35 21.06
C GLU A 326 18.68 0.36 21.41
N ASN A 327 18.70 1.70 21.27
CA ASN A 327 19.81 2.51 21.77
C ASN A 327 19.55 2.92 23.21
N THR A 328 20.11 2.17 24.16
CA THR A 328 20.07 2.49 25.60
C THR A 328 21.15 3.50 26.01
N GLY A 329 22.00 3.94 25.08
CA GLY A 329 22.98 4.98 25.31
C GLY A 329 22.33 6.37 25.43
N SER A 330 23.08 7.31 26.00
CA SER A 330 22.62 8.68 26.27
C SER A 330 22.73 9.63 25.07
N GLY A 331 23.37 9.20 23.98
CA GLY A 331 23.56 9.96 22.75
C GLY A 331 23.03 9.25 21.51
N ARG A 332 22.73 10.00 20.45
CA ARG A 332 22.38 9.44 19.15
C ARG A 332 23.56 8.60 18.63
N GLY A 333 23.29 7.33 18.35
CA GLY A 333 24.30 6.38 17.88
C GLY A 333 24.12 6.07 16.39
N ASP A 334 25.22 6.13 15.65
CA ASP A 334 25.33 5.53 14.32
C ASP A 334 25.85 4.10 14.49
N PHE A 335 24.92 3.15 14.57
CA PHE A 335 25.21 1.73 14.77
C PHE A 335 25.58 1.08 13.45
N LEU A 336 26.78 0.51 13.38
CA LEU A 336 27.10 -0.52 12.40
C LEU A 336 26.55 -1.85 12.93
N VAL A 337 25.56 -2.39 12.26
CA VAL A 337 24.97 -3.70 12.55
C VAL A 337 25.45 -4.69 11.51
N TRP A 338 25.94 -5.84 11.95
CA TRP A 338 26.29 -6.94 11.06
C TRP A 338 25.80 -8.27 11.63
N ALA A 339 25.60 -9.23 10.75
CA ALA A 339 25.29 -10.60 11.14
C ALA A 339 26.32 -11.56 10.56
N THR A 340 26.70 -12.56 11.35
CA THR A 340 27.55 -13.66 10.94
C THR A 340 26.82 -14.99 11.06
N LEU A 341 27.04 -15.86 10.09
CA LEU A 341 26.57 -17.24 10.09
C LEU A 341 27.81 -18.12 9.98
N ARG A 342 28.07 -18.94 11.01
CA ARG A 342 29.26 -19.82 11.07
C ARG A 342 30.59 -19.07 10.86
N GLY A 343 30.67 -17.85 11.39
CA GLY A 343 31.86 -16.98 11.30
C GLY A 343 31.97 -16.16 10.02
N GLU A 344 31.12 -16.41 9.01
CA GLU A 344 31.11 -15.62 7.77
C GLU A 344 30.09 -14.48 7.88
N GLN A 345 30.45 -13.27 7.46
CA GLN A 345 29.52 -12.14 7.42
C GLN A 345 28.47 -12.35 6.32
N VAL A 346 27.19 -12.29 6.71
CA VAL A 346 26.05 -12.45 5.79
C VAL A 346 25.27 -11.17 5.58
N PHE A 347 25.39 -10.21 6.51
CA PHE A 347 24.66 -8.95 6.48
C PHE A 347 25.48 -7.83 7.12
N ILE A 348 25.33 -6.61 6.61
CA ILE A 348 25.86 -5.38 7.22
C ILE A 348 25.00 -4.18 6.85
N ARG A 349 24.71 -3.33 7.83
CA ARG A 349 23.91 -2.11 7.64
C ARG A 349 24.29 -1.06 8.68
N ARG A 350 24.20 0.22 8.31
CA ARG A 350 24.26 1.32 9.27
C ARG A 350 22.85 1.75 9.66
N LEU A 351 22.60 1.89 10.96
CA LEU A 351 21.35 2.36 11.53
C LEU A 351 21.65 3.53 12.45
N THR A 352 20.95 4.65 12.26
CA THR A 352 21.07 5.79 13.16
C THR A 352 19.90 5.77 14.13
N VAL A 353 20.18 5.61 15.41
CA VAL A 353 19.15 5.40 16.44
C VAL A 353 19.36 6.38 17.60
N SER A 354 18.32 7.15 17.90
CA SER A 354 18.33 8.09 19.04
C SER A 354 18.20 7.36 20.38
N PRO A 355 18.67 7.96 21.49
CA PRO A 355 18.50 7.42 22.84
C PRO A 355 17.05 7.03 23.16
N GLY A 356 16.86 5.86 23.73
CA GLY A 356 15.54 5.33 24.12
C GLY A 356 14.63 4.93 22.96
N ILE A 357 15.13 4.94 21.72
CA ILE A 357 14.36 4.51 20.53
C ILE A 357 14.79 3.11 20.13
N THR A 358 13.80 2.29 19.76
CA THR A 358 13.98 0.98 19.13
C THR A 358 13.79 1.09 17.63
N ALA A 359 14.82 0.70 16.87
CA ALA A 359 14.78 0.64 15.41
C ALA A 359 14.61 -0.81 14.94
N ALA A 360 13.52 -1.09 14.23
CA ALA A 360 13.32 -2.37 13.56
C ALA A 360 14.12 -2.44 12.25
N PHE A 361 14.67 -3.60 11.92
CA PHE A 361 15.38 -3.87 10.68
C PHE A 361 15.29 -5.35 10.29
N ALA A 362 15.43 -5.64 9.00
CA ALA A 362 15.50 -7.00 8.48
C ALA A 362 16.95 -7.38 8.13
N ILE A 363 17.33 -8.62 8.45
CA ILE A 363 18.62 -9.24 8.12
C ILE A 363 18.38 -10.23 7.00
N ASP A 364 18.84 -9.89 5.79
CA ASP A 364 18.77 -10.79 4.65
C ASP A 364 19.92 -11.81 4.71
N VAL A 365 19.59 -13.07 4.98
CA VAL A 365 20.52 -14.20 4.98
C VAL A 365 20.41 -14.92 3.64
N PRO A 366 21.49 -15.06 2.86
CA PRO A 366 21.46 -15.83 1.62
C PRO A 366 21.13 -17.29 1.89
N SER A 367 20.15 -17.82 1.18
CA SER A 367 19.61 -19.17 1.42
C SER A 367 20.64 -20.27 1.19
N GLU A 368 21.54 -20.08 0.23
CA GLU A 368 22.64 -21.01 -0.07
C GLU A 368 23.63 -21.18 1.09
N LYS A 369 23.63 -20.24 2.05
CA LYS A 369 24.46 -20.32 3.26
C LYS A 369 23.77 -21.05 4.41
N LEU A 370 22.48 -21.34 4.30
CA LEU A 370 21.75 -22.11 5.31
C LEU A 370 21.92 -23.62 5.05
N GLN A 371 22.11 -24.39 6.11
CA GLN A 371 22.15 -25.86 6.06
C GLN A 371 20.90 -26.46 6.67
N ALA A 372 20.57 -27.70 6.31
CA ALA A 372 19.51 -28.44 7.00
C ALA A 372 19.81 -28.52 8.52
N GLY A 373 18.77 -28.32 9.33
CA GLY A 373 18.81 -28.23 10.79
C GLY A 373 18.93 -26.78 11.31
N ALA A 374 19.40 -26.65 12.56
CA ALA A 374 19.52 -25.38 13.24
C ALA A 374 20.71 -24.54 12.73
N ASN A 375 20.44 -23.32 12.29
CA ASN A 375 21.44 -22.34 11.87
C ASN A 375 21.46 -21.16 12.85
N ALA A 376 22.56 -21.00 13.59
CA ALA A 376 22.75 -19.87 14.49
C ALA A 376 23.36 -18.66 13.75
N VAL A 377 22.58 -17.60 13.60
CA VAL A 377 22.97 -16.30 13.05
C VAL A 377 23.30 -15.37 14.21
N ALA A 378 24.59 -15.08 14.41
CA ALA A 378 25.04 -14.13 15.42
C ALA A 378 24.90 -12.71 14.89
N ILE A 379 24.24 -11.84 15.65
CA ILE A 379 23.95 -10.46 15.27
C ILE A 379 24.74 -9.57 16.22
N THR A 380 25.41 -8.56 15.68
CA THR A 380 26.20 -7.62 16.48
C THR A 380 25.93 -6.20 16.00
N GLY A 381 25.74 -5.29 16.95
CA GLY A 381 25.68 -3.85 16.69
C GLY A 381 26.81 -3.13 17.43
N LYS A 382 27.41 -2.12 16.80
CA LYS A 382 28.43 -1.27 17.43
C LYS A 382 28.29 0.19 17.02
N SER A 383 28.38 1.10 17.98
CA SER A 383 28.49 2.54 17.74
C SER A 383 29.44 3.17 18.76
N GLY A 384 30.66 3.53 18.36
CA GLY A 384 31.70 3.98 19.29
C GLY A 384 32.00 2.91 20.36
N GLU A 385 31.74 3.25 21.62
CA GLU A 385 31.86 2.34 22.78
C GLU A 385 30.58 1.50 23.04
N LEU A 386 29.45 1.85 22.41
CA LEU A 386 28.21 1.10 22.53
C LEU A 386 28.33 -0.21 21.74
N TYR A 387 27.96 -1.31 22.39
CA TYR A 387 28.06 -2.65 21.84
C TYR A 387 26.92 -3.53 22.34
N GLY A 388 26.44 -4.41 21.48
CA GLY A 388 25.67 -5.55 21.91
C GLY A 388 25.57 -6.62 20.85
N SER A 389 25.26 -7.83 21.31
CA SER A 389 25.21 -9.03 20.49
C SER A 389 24.02 -9.90 20.87
N GLY A 390 23.53 -10.66 19.90
CA GLY A 390 22.36 -11.52 20.00
C GLY A 390 22.52 -12.68 19.03
N THR A 391 21.64 -13.68 19.12
CA THR A 391 21.69 -14.84 18.23
C THR A 391 20.29 -15.24 17.81
N ALA A 392 20.10 -15.36 16.49
CA ALA A 392 18.91 -15.93 15.87
C ALA A 392 19.15 -17.37 15.49
N THR A 393 18.17 -18.24 15.76
CA THR A 393 18.21 -19.63 15.27
C THR A 393 17.19 -19.78 14.15
N VAL A 394 17.66 -20.19 12.98
CA VAL A 394 16.84 -20.52 11.82
C VAL A 394 16.86 -22.04 11.67
N GLU A 395 15.73 -22.70 11.92
CA GLU A 395 15.59 -24.14 11.71
C GLU A 395 15.21 -24.41 10.27
N VAL A 396 16.10 -25.06 9.50
CA VAL A 396 15.82 -25.44 8.11
C VAL A 396 15.45 -26.91 8.05
N THR A 397 14.17 -27.20 7.80
CA THR A 397 13.71 -28.58 7.66
C THR A 397 14.01 -29.09 6.24
N PRO A 398 14.58 -30.31 6.10
CA PRO A 398 14.79 -30.92 4.79
C PRO A 398 13.50 -30.96 3.97
N CYS A 399 13.61 -30.79 2.66
CA CYS A 399 12.49 -30.92 1.71
C CYS A 399 11.88 -32.33 1.68
N ASN A 400 12.63 -33.33 2.14
CA ASN A 400 12.23 -34.71 1.95
C ASN A 400 10.99 -35.04 2.79
N GLY A 401 9.88 -35.37 2.14
CA GLY A 401 8.59 -35.60 2.79
C GLY A 401 7.75 -34.35 3.03
N THR A 402 8.14 -33.18 2.50
CA THR A 402 7.31 -31.96 2.54
C THR A 402 6.22 -31.95 1.47
N ALA A 403 6.17 -32.97 0.62
CA ALA A 403 5.09 -33.19 -0.31
C ALA A 403 4.66 -34.65 -0.30
N ASN A 404 3.35 -34.87 -0.28
CA ASN A 404 2.78 -36.20 -0.47
C ASN A 404 2.57 -36.40 -1.97
N ALA A 405 3.35 -37.31 -2.54
CA ALA A 405 3.19 -37.73 -3.93
C ALA A 405 2.25 -38.95 -3.99
N GLY A 406 1.12 -38.80 -4.68
CA GLY A 406 0.19 -39.89 -4.95
C GLY A 406 0.80 -40.98 -5.83
N GLU A 407 0.04 -42.04 -6.10
CA GLU A 407 0.51 -43.09 -7.00
C GLU A 407 0.59 -42.58 -8.46
N PRO A 408 1.72 -42.78 -9.16
CA PRO A 408 1.89 -42.33 -10.53
C PRO A 408 1.04 -43.17 -11.50
N SER A 409 0.31 -42.50 -12.38
CA SER A 409 -0.36 -43.12 -13.53
C SER A 409 0.56 -43.10 -14.73
N VAL A 410 0.85 -44.28 -15.29
CA VAL A 410 1.71 -44.42 -16.46
C VAL A 410 0.86 -44.84 -17.66
N ALA A 411 0.87 -44.02 -18.71
CA ALA A 411 0.26 -44.34 -20.00
C ALA A 411 1.37 -44.44 -21.05
N GLN A 412 1.36 -45.52 -21.83
CA GLN A 412 2.41 -45.79 -22.80
C GLN A 412 1.80 -45.97 -24.19
N ALA A 413 2.29 -45.19 -25.16
CA ALA A 413 1.89 -45.24 -26.55
C ALA A 413 3.13 -45.07 -27.44
N ASP A 414 3.44 -46.09 -28.24
CA ASP A 414 4.62 -46.12 -29.12
C ASP A 414 5.92 -45.78 -28.36
N SER A 415 6.72 -44.84 -28.84
CA SER A 415 7.94 -44.39 -28.17
C SER A 415 7.69 -43.37 -27.04
N GLN A 416 6.44 -42.96 -26.80
CA GLN A 416 6.10 -41.98 -25.78
C GLN A 416 5.52 -42.62 -24.52
N ILE A 417 6.09 -42.28 -23.37
CA ILE A 417 5.61 -42.64 -22.05
C ILE A 417 5.15 -41.36 -21.38
N ALA A 418 3.87 -41.29 -21.04
CA ALA A 418 3.27 -40.20 -20.28
C ALA A 418 3.07 -40.65 -18.83
N ILE A 419 3.73 -39.96 -17.90
CA ILE A 419 3.65 -40.20 -16.47
C ILE A 419 2.90 -39.01 -15.87
N THR A 420 1.85 -39.30 -15.12
CA THR A 420 1.06 -38.28 -14.45
C THR A 420 1.02 -38.56 -12.95
N ILE A 421 1.33 -37.58 -12.12
CA ILE A 421 1.36 -37.74 -10.65
C ILE A 421 0.69 -36.56 -9.96
N THR A 422 -0.07 -36.81 -8.90
CA THR A 422 -0.64 -35.74 -8.07
C THR A 422 0.30 -35.48 -6.90
N VAL A 423 0.69 -34.23 -6.71
CA VAL A 423 1.57 -33.76 -5.64
C VAL A 423 0.79 -32.84 -4.73
N GLN A 424 0.71 -33.20 -3.44
CA GLN A 424 0.11 -32.37 -2.41
C GLN A 424 1.21 -31.66 -1.63
N ASN A 425 1.15 -30.33 -1.58
CA ASN A 425 1.98 -29.51 -0.72
C ASN A 425 1.49 -29.64 0.73
N THR A 426 2.30 -30.17 1.65
CA THR A 426 1.91 -30.27 3.07
C THR A 426 2.37 -29.05 3.89
N LEU A 427 3.02 -28.09 3.24
CA LEU A 427 3.54 -26.89 3.85
C LEU A 427 2.51 -25.75 3.84
N ARG A 428 2.70 -24.81 4.77
CA ARG A 428 1.98 -23.53 4.82
C ARG A 428 2.55 -22.46 3.88
N THR A 429 3.64 -22.79 3.19
CA THR A 429 4.31 -21.95 2.19
C THR A 429 4.10 -22.53 0.80
N PRO A 430 4.01 -21.70 -0.25
CA PRO A 430 3.91 -22.20 -1.62
C PRO A 430 5.19 -22.93 -2.03
N LEU A 431 5.04 -23.99 -2.82
CA LEU A 431 6.15 -24.64 -3.52
C LEU A 431 6.28 -24.04 -4.92
N SER A 432 7.44 -23.47 -5.22
CA SER A 432 7.74 -22.87 -6.52
C SER A 432 8.61 -23.80 -7.37
N ASN A 433 8.51 -23.63 -8.70
CA ASN A 433 9.26 -24.40 -9.69
C ASN A 433 9.20 -25.91 -9.44
N VAL A 434 7.99 -26.42 -9.17
CA VAL A 434 7.78 -27.86 -8.95
C VAL A 434 7.81 -28.56 -10.28
N THR A 435 8.72 -29.53 -10.44
CA THR A 435 8.86 -30.32 -11.66
C THR A 435 9.19 -31.77 -11.33
N ALA A 436 9.10 -32.66 -12.32
CA ALA A 436 9.37 -34.08 -12.17
C ALA A 436 10.41 -34.54 -13.19
N HIS A 437 11.27 -35.48 -12.82
CA HIS A 437 12.19 -36.13 -13.73
C HIS A 437 12.42 -37.58 -13.32
N LEU A 438 12.92 -38.39 -14.26
CA LEU A 438 13.34 -39.75 -13.99
C LEU A 438 14.86 -39.83 -13.80
N GLU A 439 15.26 -40.55 -12.77
CA GLU A 439 16.63 -41.05 -12.58
C GLU A 439 16.71 -42.53 -12.97
N GLY A 440 17.87 -42.93 -13.51
CA GLY A 440 18.09 -44.32 -13.95
C GLY A 440 17.50 -44.68 -15.31
N ILE A 441 17.25 -43.68 -16.18
CA ILE A 441 16.87 -43.90 -17.59
C ILE A 441 18.12 -43.94 -18.49
N PRO A 442 18.07 -44.63 -19.64
CA PRO A 442 19.17 -44.65 -20.60
C PRO A 442 19.47 -43.23 -21.13
N PRO A 443 20.75 -42.88 -21.39
CA PRO A 443 21.12 -41.55 -21.90
C PRO A 443 20.50 -41.19 -23.25
N ALA A 444 20.09 -42.19 -24.03
CA ALA A 444 19.42 -42.00 -25.32
C ALA A 444 17.95 -41.58 -25.19
N TRP A 445 17.35 -41.70 -24.00
CA TRP A 445 15.98 -41.28 -23.75
C TRP A 445 15.95 -39.77 -23.44
N SER A 446 14.93 -39.08 -23.93
CA SER A 446 14.70 -37.67 -23.59
C SER A 446 13.44 -37.54 -22.74
N GLN A 447 13.41 -36.52 -21.88
CA GLN A 447 12.28 -36.25 -21.01
C GLN A 447 11.94 -34.76 -21.03
N SER A 448 10.66 -34.45 -20.92
CA SER A 448 10.14 -33.11 -20.73
C SER A 448 9.04 -33.12 -19.67
N ALA A 449 9.13 -32.19 -18.72
CA ALA A 449 8.16 -32.05 -17.66
C ALA A 449 7.61 -30.64 -17.64
N GLU A 450 6.38 -30.52 -17.17
CA GLU A 450 5.86 -29.20 -16.81
C GLU A 450 6.51 -28.69 -15.52
N THR A 451 6.49 -27.36 -15.38
CA THR A 451 6.88 -26.67 -14.15
C THR A 451 5.64 -25.97 -13.62
N VAL A 452 5.27 -26.24 -12.38
CA VAL A 452 4.07 -25.67 -11.75
C VAL A 452 4.40 -25.03 -10.41
N GLU A 453 3.51 -24.16 -9.97
CA GLU A 453 3.48 -23.69 -8.58
C GLU A 453 2.35 -24.39 -7.83
N ILE A 454 2.62 -24.80 -6.60
CA ILE A 454 1.65 -25.46 -5.73
C ILE A 454 1.44 -24.59 -4.50
N SER A 455 0.26 -23.98 -4.40
CA SER A 455 -0.14 -23.15 -3.25
C SER A 455 -0.04 -23.95 -1.93
N PRO A 456 0.05 -23.27 -0.78
CA PRO A 456 0.01 -23.91 0.53
C PRO A 456 -1.15 -24.89 0.65
N GLU A 457 -0.88 -26.07 1.21
CA GLU A 457 -1.89 -27.12 1.50
C GLU A 457 -2.69 -27.63 0.28
N ALA A 458 -2.32 -27.22 -0.94
CA ALA A 458 -3.02 -27.55 -2.18
C ALA A 458 -2.40 -28.77 -2.88
N SER A 459 -3.16 -29.37 -3.80
CA SER A 459 -2.71 -30.44 -4.68
C SER A 459 -2.67 -29.99 -6.13
N ARG A 460 -1.65 -30.41 -6.86
CA ARG A 460 -1.53 -30.21 -8.31
C ARG A 460 -1.09 -31.48 -9.01
N GLN A 461 -1.56 -31.67 -10.22
CA GLN A 461 -1.12 -32.74 -11.10
C GLN A 461 0.14 -32.27 -11.83
N LEU A 462 1.13 -33.15 -11.95
CA LEU A 462 2.35 -33.00 -12.73
C LEU A 462 2.35 -34.00 -13.88
N ALA A 463 2.61 -33.52 -15.08
CA ALA A 463 2.81 -34.32 -16.28
C ALA A 463 4.29 -34.36 -16.69
N LEU A 464 4.80 -35.59 -16.86
CA LEU A 464 6.14 -35.90 -17.35
C LEU A 464 6.01 -36.75 -18.60
N ARG A 465 6.62 -36.31 -19.70
CA ARG A 465 6.68 -37.04 -20.97
C ARG A 465 8.09 -37.54 -21.20
N VAL A 466 8.22 -38.81 -21.54
CA VAL A 466 9.50 -39.47 -21.81
C VAL A 466 9.43 -40.08 -23.21
N ASN A 467 10.46 -39.84 -24.02
CA ASN A 467 10.61 -40.44 -25.34
C ASN A 467 11.67 -41.55 -25.26
N ALA A 468 11.20 -42.80 -25.27
CA ALA A 468 12.03 -44.00 -25.22
C ALA A 468 12.49 -44.38 -26.63
N THR A 469 13.77 -44.15 -26.92
CA THR A 469 14.38 -44.42 -28.24
C THR A 469 14.96 -45.83 -28.35
N THR A 470 15.12 -46.52 -27.22
CA THR A 470 15.65 -47.89 -27.14
C THR A 470 14.60 -48.84 -26.57
N GLY A 471 14.65 -50.12 -26.97
CA GLY A 471 13.77 -51.17 -26.47
C GLY A 471 14.18 -51.74 -25.10
N GLU A 472 15.04 -51.05 -24.36
CA GLU A 472 15.52 -51.49 -23.04
C GLU A 472 14.41 -51.30 -21.99
N GLN A 473 14.29 -52.27 -21.09
CA GLN A 473 13.38 -52.19 -19.95
C GLN A 473 14.16 -51.70 -18.72
N VAL A 474 13.76 -50.58 -18.15
CA VAL A 474 14.41 -49.94 -16.99
C VAL A 474 13.41 -49.75 -15.86
N SER A 475 13.87 -49.74 -14.61
CA SER A 475 13.03 -49.46 -13.42
C SER A 475 13.44 -48.13 -12.80
N PRO A 476 13.05 -46.99 -13.40
CA PRO A 476 13.53 -45.69 -12.98
C PRO A 476 12.89 -45.21 -11.68
N THR A 477 13.53 -44.23 -11.06
CA THR A 477 12.97 -43.51 -9.91
C THR A 477 12.42 -42.17 -10.37
N LEU A 478 11.15 -41.92 -10.09
CA LEU A 478 10.52 -40.61 -10.29
C LEU A 478 10.94 -39.69 -9.14
N VAL A 479 11.62 -38.61 -9.47
CA VAL A 479 12.06 -37.59 -8.52
C VAL A 479 11.29 -36.30 -8.80
N ILE A 480 10.52 -35.87 -7.81
CA ILE A 480 9.81 -34.58 -7.85
C ILE A 480 10.69 -33.56 -7.12
N THR A 481 10.98 -32.45 -7.78
CA THR A 481 11.80 -31.37 -7.22
C THR A 481 11.01 -30.08 -7.12
N SER A 482 11.34 -29.23 -6.14
CA SER A 482 10.93 -27.84 -6.05
C SER A 482 12.19 -27.00 -5.91
N ASN A 483 12.36 -25.98 -6.78
CA ASN A 483 13.59 -25.18 -6.85
C ASN A 483 14.87 -26.04 -6.96
N GLY A 484 14.80 -27.17 -7.67
CA GLY A 484 15.93 -28.10 -7.84
C GLY A 484 16.21 -29.03 -6.65
N LYS A 485 15.45 -28.95 -5.54
CA LYS A 485 15.58 -29.82 -4.37
C LYS A 485 14.50 -30.90 -4.38
N ALA A 486 14.86 -32.16 -4.12
CA ALA A 486 13.90 -33.26 -4.10
C ALA A 486 12.90 -33.11 -2.94
N ILE A 487 11.61 -33.09 -3.26
CA ILE A 487 10.50 -33.01 -2.29
C ILE A 487 9.79 -34.36 -2.09
N ALA A 488 9.85 -35.24 -3.11
CA ALA A 488 9.31 -36.59 -3.05
C ALA A 488 10.01 -37.50 -4.07
N THR A 489 10.13 -38.78 -3.75
CA THR A 489 10.65 -39.83 -4.64
C THR A 489 9.72 -41.02 -4.68
N LYS A 490 9.51 -41.60 -5.86
CA LYS A 490 8.69 -42.80 -6.08
C LYS A 490 9.40 -43.74 -7.04
N LYS A 491 9.59 -44.99 -6.62
CA LYS A 491 10.09 -46.05 -7.51
C LYS A 491 8.97 -46.43 -8.48
N LEU A 492 9.24 -46.40 -9.79
CA LEU A 492 8.27 -46.80 -10.80
C LEU A 492 8.36 -48.29 -11.10
N ALA A 493 7.26 -48.84 -11.61
CA ALA A 493 7.27 -50.14 -12.26
C ALA A 493 8.20 -50.10 -13.49
N PRO A 494 8.74 -51.25 -13.94
CA PRO A 494 9.59 -51.30 -15.11
C PRO A 494 8.93 -50.65 -16.35
N LEU A 495 9.59 -49.65 -16.90
CA LEU A 495 9.23 -48.97 -18.15
C LEU A 495 10.07 -49.56 -19.28
N GLY A 496 9.47 -49.83 -20.44
CA GLY A 496 10.21 -50.22 -21.63
C GLY A 496 9.37 -49.98 -22.86
N SER A 497 9.99 -49.59 -24.00
CA SER A 497 9.24 -49.37 -25.25
C SER A 497 8.32 -50.57 -25.54
N PRO A 498 7.04 -50.37 -25.89
CA PRO A 498 6.19 -51.45 -26.32
C PRO A 498 6.84 -52.05 -27.57
N SER A 499 7.49 -53.20 -27.40
CA SER A 499 8.25 -53.91 -28.42
C SER A 499 7.37 -54.50 -29.54
N ASN A 500 6.17 -53.95 -29.74
CA ASN A 500 5.12 -54.51 -30.56
C ASN A 500 4.97 -53.77 -31.91
N SER A 501 5.91 -52.90 -32.30
CA SER A 501 5.95 -52.51 -33.70
C SER A 501 6.27 -53.76 -34.52
N LEU A 502 5.37 -54.12 -35.44
CA LEU A 502 5.55 -55.22 -36.40
C LEU A 502 6.94 -55.17 -37.07
N THR A 503 7.50 -53.97 -37.22
CA THR A 503 8.85 -53.71 -37.75
C THR A 503 9.97 -54.31 -36.89
N ALA A 504 9.85 -54.34 -35.56
CA ALA A 504 10.80 -55.01 -34.66
C ALA A 504 10.69 -56.54 -34.76
N PHE A 505 9.48 -57.06 -35.01
CA PHE A 505 9.25 -58.48 -35.28
C PHE A 505 9.86 -58.89 -36.64
N PHE A 506 9.75 -58.04 -37.66
CA PHE A 506 10.36 -58.28 -38.98
C PHE A 506 11.88 -58.14 -38.96
N THR A 507 12.45 -57.15 -38.27
CA THR A 507 13.91 -56.99 -38.20
C THR A 507 14.59 -58.08 -37.37
N ARG A 508 13.94 -58.56 -36.29
CA ARG A 508 14.46 -59.70 -35.49
C ARG A 508 14.25 -61.04 -36.19
N SER A 509 13.17 -61.22 -36.97
CA SER A 509 12.98 -62.44 -37.78
C SER A 509 13.85 -62.46 -39.05
N LEU A 510 14.20 -61.30 -39.62
CA LEU A 510 15.14 -61.21 -40.74
C LEU A 510 16.60 -61.42 -40.30
N GLY A 511 16.97 -60.99 -39.09
CA GLY A 511 18.30 -61.25 -38.52
C GLY A 511 18.57 -62.71 -38.18
N GLY A 512 17.52 -63.49 -37.85
CA GLY A 512 17.62 -64.93 -37.56
C GLY A 512 17.43 -65.85 -38.78
N ASN A 513 16.81 -65.37 -39.86
CA ASN A 513 16.44 -66.18 -41.03
C ASN A 513 17.10 -65.76 -42.35
N ALA A 514 18.22 -65.03 -42.32
CA ALA A 514 19.00 -64.72 -43.53
C ALA A 514 19.40 -66.00 -44.31
N GLY A 515 19.54 -67.14 -43.63
CA GLY A 515 19.77 -68.45 -44.28
C GLY A 515 18.54 -69.03 -45.00
N LEU A 516 17.32 -68.75 -44.51
CA LEU A 516 16.08 -69.31 -45.08
C LEU A 516 15.58 -68.54 -46.30
N LEU A 517 15.77 -67.21 -46.34
CA LEU A 517 15.49 -66.40 -47.53
C LEU A 517 16.51 -66.66 -48.65
N GLY A 518 17.77 -66.96 -48.30
CA GLY A 518 18.78 -67.43 -49.26
C GLY A 518 18.39 -68.78 -49.91
N LEU A 519 17.87 -69.72 -49.12
CA LEU A 519 17.37 -71.00 -49.64
C LEU A 519 16.08 -70.85 -50.48
N GLY A 520 15.18 -69.94 -50.10
CA GLY A 520 13.98 -69.63 -50.87
C GLY A 520 14.28 -68.99 -52.23
N ALA A 521 15.23 -68.06 -52.29
CA ALA A 521 15.69 -67.46 -53.54
C ALA A 521 16.43 -68.46 -54.43
N LEU A 522 17.21 -69.38 -53.86
CA LEU A 522 17.87 -70.47 -54.60
C LEU A 522 16.84 -71.47 -55.17
N ALA A 523 15.79 -71.80 -54.41
CA ALA A 523 14.71 -72.67 -54.86
C ALA A 523 13.88 -72.03 -56.00
N LEU A 524 13.61 -70.72 -55.91
CA LEU A 524 12.91 -69.97 -56.96
C LEU A 524 13.76 -69.77 -58.22
N LEU A 525 15.09 -69.60 -58.10
CA LEU A 525 16.00 -69.59 -59.24
C LEU A 525 16.10 -70.97 -59.92
N LEU A 526 16.08 -72.05 -59.15
CA LEU A 526 16.03 -73.42 -59.68
C LEU A 526 14.68 -73.75 -60.36
N LEU A 527 13.56 -73.26 -59.82
CA LEU A 527 12.24 -73.37 -60.44
C LEU A 527 12.11 -72.50 -61.70
N GLY A 528 12.67 -71.29 -61.69
CA GLY A 528 12.74 -70.41 -62.86
C GLY A 528 13.59 -70.99 -63.99
N ALA A 529 14.72 -71.61 -63.67
CA ALA A 529 15.56 -72.31 -64.64
C ALA A 529 14.86 -73.55 -65.25
N PHE A 530 14.02 -74.23 -64.47
CA PHE A 530 13.25 -75.40 -64.94
C PHE A 530 12.10 -75.01 -65.88
N PHE A 531 11.46 -73.86 -65.66
CA PHE A 531 10.40 -73.36 -66.54
C PHE A 531 10.91 -72.65 -67.80
N HIS A 532 12.14 -72.14 -67.82
CA HIS A 532 12.67 -71.43 -68.99
C HIS A 532 13.06 -72.34 -70.17
N ILE A 533 13.12 -73.66 -69.98
CA ILE A 533 13.48 -74.64 -71.03
C ILE A 533 12.27 -75.10 -71.87
N ARG A 534 11.02 -74.91 -71.43
CA ARG A 534 9.89 -75.66 -72.01
C ARG A 534 8.80 -74.91 -72.80
N SER A 535 8.96 -73.65 -73.18
CA SER A 535 7.93 -73.06 -74.08
C SER A 535 8.44 -71.92 -74.96
N ARG A 536 8.88 -72.30 -76.17
CA ARG A 536 8.91 -71.40 -77.34
C ARG A 536 7.53 -71.41 -78.02
N THR A 537 6.95 -70.21 -78.15
CA THR A 537 6.12 -69.68 -79.29
C THR A 537 4.69 -70.24 -79.56
N PRO A 538 3.80 -69.49 -80.28
CA PRO A 538 3.33 -68.10 -80.06
C PRO A 538 1.82 -67.86 -80.40
N SER A 539 1.38 -66.58 -80.29
CA SER A 539 0.18 -65.94 -80.92
C SER A 539 -1.22 -66.25 -80.34
N ALA A 540 -2.21 -65.35 -80.29
CA ALA A 540 -2.35 -63.93 -80.63
C ALA A 540 -3.67 -63.35 -80.05
N THR A 541 -3.72 -62.01 -79.95
CA THR A 541 -4.88 -61.09 -80.10
C THR A 541 -6.07 -61.09 -79.12
N GLY A 542 -6.42 -59.88 -78.66
CA GLY A 542 -7.80 -59.51 -78.30
C GLY A 542 -7.92 -58.46 -77.20
N ALA A 543 -8.09 -57.19 -77.59
CA ALA A 543 -8.18 -56.04 -76.70
C ALA A 543 -9.62 -55.62 -76.37
N GLN A 544 -9.73 -54.84 -75.28
CA GLN A 544 -10.72 -53.79 -74.97
C GLN A 544 -12.07 -54.11 -74.26
N THR A 545 -12.35 -53.19 -73.32
CA THR A 545 -13.62 -52.80 -72.66
C THR A 545 -14.01 -53.44 -71.31
N SER A 546 -13.52 -52.88 -70.20
CA SER A 546 -14.15 -53.00 -68.87
C SER A 546 -14.27 -51.67 -68.09
N GLU A 547 -13.57 -50.63 -68.52
CA GLU A 547 -13.50 -49.35 -67.77
C GLU A 547 -14.71 -48.44 -68.01
N GLN A 548 -15.37 -48.52 -69.17
CA GLN A 548 -16.56 -47.72 -69.46
C GLN A 548 -17.85 -48.25 -68.78
N ALA A 549 -17.90 -49.52 -68.39
CA ALA A 549 -19.05 -50.10 -67.68
C ALA A 549 -19.09 -49.71 -66.19
N TYR A 550 -17.93 -49.40 -65.59
CA TYR A 550 -17.83 -49.08 -64.17
C TYR A 550 -18.24 -47.63 -63.86
N LEU A 551 -17.89 -46.68 -64.74
CA LEU A 551 -18.19 -45.26 -64.54
C LEU A 551 -19.69 -44.92 -64.72
N ALA A 552 -20.45 -45.72 -65.48
CA ALA A 552 -21.90 -45.58 -65.59
C ALA A 552 -22.63 -46.01 -64.29
N LYS A 553 -22.06 -46.93 -63.50
CA LYS A 553 -22.68 -47.44 -62.27
C LYS A 553 -22.52 -46.47 -61.09
N LEU A 554 -21.42 -45.71 -61.04
CA LEU A 554 -21.15 -44.74 -59.97
C LEU A 554 -22.01 -43.47 -60.05
N ARG A 555 -22.45 -43.04 -61.25
CA ARG A 555 -23.33 -41.87 -61.38
C ARG A 555 -24.76 -42.13 -60.90
N ARG A 556 -25.20 -43.39 -60.84
CA ARG A 556 -26.58 -43.78 -60.45
C ARG A 556 -26.79 -43.86 -58.93
N ILE A 557 -25.72 -43.96 -58.15
CA ILE A 557 -25.80 -44.07 -56.67
C ILE A 557 -25.82 -42.69 -56.02
N ARG A 558 -25.24 -41.67 -56.67
CA ARG A 558 -25.14 -40.32 -56.10
C ARG A 558 -26.42 -39.47 -56.24
N SER A 559 -27.39 -39.89 -57.07
CA SER A 559 -28.68 -39.17 -57.23
C SER A 559 -29.79 -39.62 -56.26
N ASN A 560 -29.60 -40.69 -55.50
CA ASN A 560 -30.65 -41.27 -54.65
C ASN A 560 -30.49 -41.00 -53.14
N SER A 561 -29.49 -40.21 -52.73
CA SER A 561 -29.19 -39.94 -51.31
C SER A 561 -29.35 -38.47 -50.88
N ALA A 562 -29.78 -37.58 -51.77
CA ALA A 562 -30.09 -36.19 -51.45
C ALA A 562 -31.59 -35.94 -51.64
N GLY A 563 -32.39 -36.23 -50.62
CA GLY A 563 -33.83 -36.00 -50.66
C GLY A 563 -34.63 -36.76 -49.60
N ARG A 564 -34.36 -36.48 -48.32
CA ARG A 564 -35.37 -36.60 -47.25
C ARG A 564 -34.86 -35.92 -45.97
N ASP A 565 -35.10 -34.61 -45.93
CA ASP A 565 -35.15 -33.84 -44.70
C ASP A 565 -36.38 -34.24 -43.87
N GLY A 566 -36.22 -34.25 -42.55
CA GLY A 566 -36.98 -33.33 -41.70
C GLY A 566 -38.30 -33.79 -41.06
N ALA A 567 -38.37 -33.48 -39.75
CA ALA A 567 -39.53 -33.04 -38.96
C ALA A 567 -40.18 -34.04 -37.98
N ASP A 568 -39.80 -33.81 -36.70
CA ASP A 568 -40.64 -33.49 -35.53
C ASP A 568 -41.69 -34.48 -35.00
N THR A 569 -41.55 -34.91 -33.73
CA THR A 569 -42.19 -34.28 -32.54
C THR A 569 -42.02 -35.15 -31.27
N ALA A 570 -42.06 -34.48 -30.11
CA ALA A 570 -41.65 -34.90 -28.76
C ALA A 570 -42.78 -35.57 -27.91
N PRO A 571 -42.85 -35.41 -26.57
CA PRO A 571 -42.14 -36.12 -25.50
C PRO A 571 -43.10 -36.82 -24.47
N ALA A 572 -42.56 -37.60 -23.51
CA ALA A 572 -43.12 -37.73 -22.14
C ALA A 572 -42.21 -38.51 -21.16
N ASN A 573 -41.79 -37.80 -20.11
CA ASN A 573 -41.70 -38.12 -18.67
C ASN A 573 -41.22 -39.49 -18.14
N GLY A 574 -40.24 -39.37 -17.23
CA GLY A 574 -39.77 -40.35 -16.25
C GLY A 574 -38.54 -39.79 -15.54
#